data_AF-A0A4U6LTQ1-F1
#
_entry.id   AF-A0A4U6LTQ1-F1
#
_cell.length_a   1.000
_cell.length_b   1.000
_cell.length_c   1.000
_cell.angle_alpha   90.00
_cell.angle_beta   90.00
_cell.angle_gamma   90.00
#
_symmetry.space_group_name_H-M   'P 1'
#
loop_
_entity.id
_entity.type
_entity.pdbx_description
1 polymer ?
#
loop_
_entity_poly.entity_id
_entity_poly.type
_entity_poly.pdbx_seq_one_letter_code
_entity_poly.pdbx_strand_id
1 'polypeptide(L)'
;FVGIGVNKAFLAGTGPLVAICMGVITGVGGGIIRDVLAREVPMILRTEIYATACIIGGIVHATAFYTFNVSLENASMMGMIVTLLIRLAAIRWHLKLPTFALDDNGR
;
A
#
# COMPACT_ATOMS: atom_id res chain seq x y z
N PHE A 1 1.79 -4.76 -7.93
CA PHE A 1 0.65 -3.98 -8.44
C PHE A 1 0.75 -2.49 -8.15
N VAL A 2 1.13 -2.07 -6.93
CA VAL A 2 1.31 -0.65 -6.59
C VAL A 2 2.21 0.09 -7.58
N GLY A 3 3.44 -0.39 -7.83
CA GLY A 3 4.37 0.26 -8.76
C GLY A 3 3.84 0.39 -10.20
N ILE A 4 3.03 -0.55 -10.67
CA ILE A 4 2.39 -0.48 -12.00
C ILE A 4 1.33 0.62 -12.03
N GLY A 5 0.49 0.71 -10.99
CA GLY A 5 -0.53 1.77 -10.88
C GLY A 5 0.07 3.17 -10.78
N VAL A 6 1.15 3.33 -10.01
CA VAL A 6 1.88 4.59 -9.89
C VAL A 6 2.51 5.00 -11.23
N ASN A 7 3.17 4.05 -11.92
CA ASN A 7 3.78 4.29 -13.23
C ASN A 7 2.73 4.73 -14.27
N LYS A 8 1.60 4.02 -14.36
CA LYS A 8 0.46 4.38 -15.23
C LYS A 8 -0.08 5.77 -14.93
N ALA A 9 -0.16 6.15 -13.66
CA ALA A 9 -0.67 7.45 -13.24
C ALA A 9 0.33 8.59 -13.57
N PHE A 10 1.63 8.35 -13.43
CA PHE A 10 2.65 9.31 -13.88
C PHE A 10 2.66 9.47 -15.41
N LEU A 11 2.49 8.37 -16.15
CA LEU A 11 2.34 8.43 -17.62
C LEU A 11 1.09 9.21 -18.05
N ALA A 12 0.05 9.26 -17.21
CA ALA A 12 -1.13 10.08 -17.43
C ALA A 12 -0.93 11.56 -17.04
N GLY A 13 0.29 11.98 -16.67
CA GLY A 13 0.62 13.35 -16.30
C GLY A 13 0.05 13.79 -14.94
N THR A 14 -0.34 12.84 -14.08
CA THR A 14 -0.95 13.16 -12.79
C THR A 14 0.11 13.49 -11.73
N GLY A 15 -0.31 14.27 -10.72
CA GLY A 15 0.57 14.62 -9.60
C GLY A 15 0.93 13.42 -8.71
N PRO A 16 1.99 13.54 -7.88
CA PRO A 16 2.52 12.45 -7.06
C PRO A 16 1.46 11.80 -6.15
N LEU A 17 0.60 12.62 -5.55
CA LEU A 17 -0.45 12.16 -4.64
C LEU A 17 -1.45 11.24 -5.35
N VAL A 18 -1.91 11.64 -6.54
CA VAL A 18 -2.83 10.86 -7.37
C VAL A 18 -2.17 9.55 -7.78
N ALA A 19 -0.88 9.60 -8.13
CA ALA A 19 -0.13 8.42 -8.53
C ALA A 19 -0.01 7.40 -7.38
N ILE A 20 0.29 7.86 -6.16
CA ILE A 20 0.31 7.03 -4.95
C ILE A 20 -1.07 6.41 -4.70
N CYS A 21 -2.14 7.22 -4.71
CA CYS A 21 -3.50 6.74 -4.50
C CYS A 21 -3.88 5.66 -5.52
N MET A 22 -3.60 5.89 -6.80
CA MET A 22 -3.87 4.90 -7.85
C MET A 22 -3.04 3.63 -7.68
N GLY A 23 -1.78 3.74 -7.28
CA GLY A 23 -0.95 2.61 -6.90
C GLY A 23 -1.58 1.77 -5.79
N VAL A 24 -1.98 2.42 -4.69
CA VAL A 24 -2.59 1.75 -3.53
C VAL A 24 -3.92 1.10 -3.95
N ILE A 25 -4.80 1.80 -4.66
CA ILE A 25 -6.07 1.25 -5.13
C ILE A 25 -5.83 0.02 -6.02
N THR A 26 -4.86 0.08 -6.94
CA THR A 26 -4.52 -1.06 -7.80
C THR A 26 -3.95 -2.23 -6.98
N GLY A 27 -3.16 -1.93 -5.95
CA GLY A 27 -2.52 -2.93 -5.10
C GLY A 27 -3.46 -3.63 -4.12
N VAL A 28 -4.38 -2.89 -3.52
CA VAL A 28 -5.32 -3.41 -2.51
C VAL A 28 -6.65 -3.82 -3.14
N GLY A 29 -7.11 -3.11 -4.17
CA GLY A 29 -8.43 -3.29 -4.79
C GLY A 29 -8.68 -4.73 -5.26
N GLY A 30 -7.69 -5.37 -5.89
CA GLY A 30 -7.82 -6.79 -6.27
C GLY A 30 -7.95 -7.73 -5.07
N GLY A 31 -7.27 -7.43 -3.96
CA GLY A 31 -7.40 -8.16 -2.69
C GLY A 31 -8.78 -7.97 -2.06
N ILE A 32 -9.30 -6.74 -2.06
CA ILE A 32 -10.65 -6.43 -1.57
C ILE A 32 -11.69 -7.20 -2.37
N ILE A 33 -11.64 -7.15 -3.70
CA ILE A 33 -12.59 -7.85 -4.56
C ILE A 33 -12.56 -9.36 -4.27
N ARG A 34 -11.36 -9.95 -4.17
CA ARG A 34 -11.20 -11.37 -3.83
C ARG A 34 -11.85 -11.71 -2.48
N ASP A 35 -11.58 -10.91 -1.46
CA ASP A 35 -12.06 -11.17 -0.10
C ASP A 35 -13.59 -11.00 -0.02
N VAL A 36 -14.15 -9.99 -0.70
CA VAL A 36 -15.60 -9.76 -0.80
C VAL A 36 -16.31 -10.92 -1.52
N LEU A 37 -15.75 -11.41 -2.63
CA LEU A 37 -16.31 -12.56 -3.36
C LEU A 37 -16.26 -13.84 -2.51
N ALA A 38 -15.26 -13.98 -1.63
CA ALA A 38 -15.16 -15.06 -0.66
C ALA A 38 -16.09 -14.89 0.57
N ARG A 39 -16.88 -13.80 0.64
CA ARG A 39 -17.68 -13.39 1.81
C ARG A 39 -16.86 -13.24 3.10
N GLU A 40 -15.58 -12.88 2.96
CA GLU A 40 -14.72 -12.57 4.09
C GLU A 40 -14.55 -11.06 4.24
N VAL A 41 -14.30 -10.60 5.48
CA VAL A 41 -13.94 -9.19 5.70
C VAL A 41 -12.56 -8.94 5.07
N PRO A 42 -12.42 -7.93 4.19
CA PRO A 42 -11.17 -7.61 3.51
C PRO A 42 -9.97 -7.51 4.44
N MET A 43 -8.84 -8.07 4.02
CA MET A 43 -7.58 -8.05 4.77
C MET A 43 -7.12 -6.64 5.16
N ILE A 44 -7.45 -5.63 4.35
CA ILE A 44 -7.14 -4.22 4.64
C ILE A 44 -7.89 -3.70 5.87
N LEU A 45 -9.10 -4.20 6.14
CA LEU A 45 -9.89 -3.84 7.31
C LEU A 45 -9.50 -4.66 8.54
N ARG A 46 -8.88 -5.84 8.35
CA ARG A 46 -8.43 -6.71 9.46
C ARG A 46 -7.01 -6.42 9.93
N THR A 47 -6.14 -5.95 9.03
CA THR A 47 -4.71 -5.78 9.29
C THR A 47 -4.29 -4.42 8.79
N GLU A 48 -4.20 -3.45 9.71
CA GLU A 48 -3.83 -2.06 9.41
C GLU A 48 -2.48 -1.95 8.69
N ILE A 49 -1.58 -2.93 8.89
CA ILE A 49 -0.25 -2.97 8.27
C ILE A 49 -0.31 -3.19 6.75
N TYR A 50 -1.38 -3.77 6.24
CA TYR A 50 -1.56 -3.93 4.79
C TYR A 50 -1.68 -2.57 4.10
N ALA A 51 -2.50 -1.67 4.66
CA ALA A 51 -2.72 -0.33 4.13
C ALA A 51 -1.43 0.50 4.22
N THR A 52 -0.80 0.52 5.40
CA THR A 52 0.40 1.31 5.64
C THR A 52 1.57 0.85 4.79
N ALA A 53 1.77 -0.46 4.59
CA ALA A 53 2.80 -0.98 3.70
C ALA A 53 2.64 -0.49 2.26
N CYS A 54 1.40 -0.46 1.75
CA CYS A 54 1.12 0.03 0.40
C CYS A 54 1.36 1.54 0.28
N ILE A 55 0.98 2.31 1.30
CA ILE A 55 1.22 3.75 1.36
C ILE A 55 2.72 4.05 1.39
N ILE A 56 3.48 3.38 2.25
CA ILE A 56 4.93 3.54 2.37
C ILE A 56 5.61 3.18 1.03
N GLY A 57 5.21 2.08 0.41
CA GLY A 57 5.72 1.67 -0.90
C GLY A 57 5.46 2.70 -2.01
N GLY A 58 4.27 3.31 -2.01
CA GLY A 58 3.92 4.40 -2.93
C GLY A 58 4.72 5.67 -2.67
N ILE A 59 4.89 6.06 -1.39
CA ILE A 59 5.71 7.22 -1.00
C ILE A 59 7.15 7.01 -1.46
N VAL A 60 7.77 5.86 -1.15
CA VAL A 60 9.15 5.57 -1.57
C VAL A 60 9.30 5.65 -3.09
N HIS A 61 8.34 5.13 -3.85
CA HIS A 61 8.35 5.23 -5.30
C HIS A 61 8.27 6.69 -5.78
N ALA A 62 7.33 7.47 -5.24
CA ALA A 62 7.14 8.87 -5.62
C ALA A 62 8.36 9.72 -5.25
N THR A 63 8.93 9.54 -4.05
CA THR A 63 10.11 10.28 -3.58
C THR A 63 11.36 9.88 -4.38
N ALA A 64 11.54 8.60 -4.72
CA ALA A 64 12.64 8.16 -5.56
C ALA A 64 12.59 8.80 -6.97
N PHE A 65 11.38 8.94 -7.52
CA PHE A 65 11.19 9.61 -8.81
C PHE A 65 11.41 11.13 -8.72
N TYR A 66 10.76 11.80 -7.76
CA TYR A 66 10.78 13.27 -7.66
C TYR A 66 12.09 13.87 -7.13
N THR A 67 12.73 13.21 -6.16
CA THR A 67 13.93 13.76 -5.49
C THR A 67 15.22 13.26 -6.12
N PHE A 68 15.28 12.01 -6.58
CA PHE A 68 16.51 11.41 -7.12
C PHE A 68 16.54 11.33 -8.66
N ASN A 69 15.46 11.74 -9.34
CA ASN A 69 15.33 11.70 -10.81
C ASN A 69 15.66 10.31 -11.39
N VAL A 70 15.36 9.27 -10.61
CA VAL A 70 15.60 7.88 -10.97
C VAL A 70 14.57 7.47 -12.03
N SER A 71 15.00 6.66 -13.00
CA SER A 71 14.10 6.13 -14.03
C SER A 71 12.88 5.45 -13.40
N LEU A 72 11.71 5.66 -14.03
CA LEU A 72 10.40 5.18 -13.55
C LEU A 72 10.40 3.66 -13.27
N GLU A 73 11.21 2.92 -14.03
CA GLU A 73 11.40 1.48 -13.91
C GLU A 73 12.17 1.09 -12.63
N ASN A 74 13.30 1.75 -12.36
CA ASN A 74 14.09 1.53 -11.14
C ASN A 74 13.33 1.97 -9.87
N ALA A 75 12.61 3.08 -9.93
CA ALA A 75 11.74 3.51 -8.83
C ALA A 75 10.62 2.48 -8.55
N SER A 76 10.09 1.82 -9.58
CA SER A 76 9.08 0.77 -9.44
C SER A 76 9.63 -0.48 -8.74
N MET A 77 10.85 -0.89 -9.08
CA MET A 77 11.53 -2.01 -8.42
C MET A 77 11.81 -1.69 -6.94
N MET A 78 12.32 -0.50 -6.62
CA MET A 78 12.57 -0.11 -5.24
C MET A 78 11.29 -0.10 -4.39
N GLY A 79 10.23 0.54 -4.88
CA GLY A 79 8.93 0.57 -4.19
C GLY A 79 8.34 -0.83 -4.00
N MET A 80 8.51 -1.72 -4.99
CA MET A 80 8.07 -3.11 -4.91
C MET A 80 8.81 -3.89 -3.84
N ILE A 81 10.15 -3.79 -3.79
CA ILE A 81 10.98 -4.45 -2.78
C ILE A 81 10.61 -3.96 -1.38
N VAL A 82 10.48 -2.65 -1.18
CA VAL A 82 10.10 -2.09 0.12
C VAL A 82 8.72 -2.57 0.56
N THR A 83 7.72 -2.53 -0.33
CA THR A 83 6.37 -3.02 -0.02
C THR A 83 6.39 -4.50 0.34
N LEU A 84 7.14 -5.31 -0.41
CA LEU A 84 7.26 -6.75 -0.18
C LEU A 84 7.92 -7.05 1.17
N LEU A 85 9.03 -6.38 1.48
CA LEU A 85 9.74 -6.53 2.74
C LEU A 85 8.87 -6.16 3.93
N ILE A 86 8.14 -5.03 3.86
CA ILE A 86 7.22 -4.62 4.93
C ILE A 86 6.11 -5.67 5.10
N ARG A 87 5.54 -6.17 4.00
CA ARG A 87 4.50 -7.21 4.08
C ARG A 87 5.01 -8.53 4.65
N LEU A 88 6.20 -8.98 4.24
CA LEU A 88 6.82 -10.20 4.76
C LEU A 88 7.17 -10.04 6.25
N ALA A 89 7.74 -8.90 6.64
CA ALA A 89 8.02 -8.58 8.04
C ALA A 89 6.74 -8.57 8.88
N ALA A 90 5.67 -7.93 8.38
CA ALA A 90 4.38 -7.88 9.06
C ALA A 90 3.76 -9.26 9.27
N ILE A 91 3.82 -10.13 8.25
CA ILE A 91 3.32 -11.51 8.33
C ILE A 91 4.19 -12.33 9.29
N ARG A 92 5.51 -12.21 9.20
CA ARG A 92 6.46 -13.03 9.97
C ARG A 92 6.52 -12.68 11.46
N TRP A 93 6.33 -11.40 11.80
CA TRP A 93 6.29 -10.95 13.18
C TRP A 93 4.87 -10.81 13.74
N HIS A 94 3.83 -11.13 12.96
CA HIS A 94 2.43 -10.92 13.36
C HIS A 94 2.22 -9.56 14.00
N LEU A 95 2.86 -8.49 13.49
CA LEU A 95 2.61 -7.15 14.02
C LEU A 95 1.10 -6.89 13.88
N LYS A 96 0.44 -6.65 15.00
CA LYS A 96 -0.90 -6.12 15.05
C LYS A 96 -0.74 -4.71 15.61
N LEU A 97 -1.19 -3.70 14.86
CA LEU A 97 -1.33 -2.38 15.44
C LEU A 97 -2.35 -2.49 16.58
N PRO A 98 -2.08 -1.91 17.75
CA PRO A 98 -2.97 -1.99 18.89
C PRO A 98 -4.30 -1.37 18.49
N THR A 99 -5.32 -2.22 18.35
CA THR A 99 -6.70 -1.78 18.17
C THR A 99 -7.08 -0.95 19.38
N PHE A 100 -7.50 0.29 19.18
CA PHE A 100 -8.16 1.08 20.20
C PHE A 100 -9.45 0.34 20.60
N ALA A 101 -9.35 -0.49 21.65
CA ALA A 101 -10.52 -0.84 22.42
C ALA A 101 -11.00 0.48 23.02
N LEU A 102 -12.08 1.03 22.47
CA LEU A 102 -12.93 1.90 23.26
C LEU A 102 -13.36 1.02 24.43
N ASP A 103 -12.70 1.22 25.57
CA ASP A 103 -13.15 0.72 26.86
C ASP A 103 -14.56 1.28 27.00
N ASP A 104 -15.57 0.43 26.77
CA ASP A 104 -16.98 0.70 27.06
C ASP A 104 -17.17 0.69 28.58
N ASN A 105 -16.35 1.49 29.28
CA ASN A 105 -16.52 1.82 30.67
C ASN A 105 -17.43 3.04 30.71
N GLY A 106 -18.69 2.78 30.39
CA GLY A 106 -19.69 3.79 30.07
C GLY A 106 -21.02 3.60 30.77
N ARG A 107 -21.02 3.09 32.02
CA ARG A 107 -22.11 3.17 33.01
C ARG A 107 -23.44 2.49 32.67
#